data_AF-A0A5B7TUT2-F1
#
_entry.id   AF-A0A5B7TUT2-F1
#
_cell.length_a   1.000
_cell.length_b   1.000
_cell.length_c   1.000
_cell.angle_alpha   90.00
_cell.angle_beta   90.00
_cell.angle_gamma   90.00
#
_symmetry.space_group_name_H-M   'P 1'
#
loop_
_entity.id
_entity.type
_entity.pdbx_description
1 polymer ?
#
loop_
_entity_poly.entity_id
_entity_poly.type
_entity_poly.pdbx_seq_one_letter_code
_entity_poly.pdbx_strand_id
1 'polypeptide(L)'
;MKQSILVIAAFMFLHIVHAQNPHWKKRAHGTTVNYYHSDGKLMESWNVDKNGKLLNSNLGFAIIKYKYDKKGNITKQSHLDSLRNPSVDNLGVSIYKFKYDKNNNKIYQGHFGKDGKLMQTNNNILHTEWFWKYSKDNKLKKTKTKNKF
;
A
#
# COMPACT_ATOMS: atom_id res chain seq x y z
N MET A 1 45.04 0.06 -1.78
CA MET A 1 44.49 -0.07 -3.15
C MET A 1 44.28 -1.57 -3.40
N LYS A 2 43.11 -2.12 -3.74
CA LYS A 2 41.92 -1.61 -4.40
C LYS A 2 40.66 -2.13 -3.71
N GLN A 3 39.66 -1.27 -3.61
CA GLN A 3 38.28 -1.61 -3.33
C GLN A 3 37.62 -2.24 -4.58
N SER A 4 36.43 -2.82 -4.37
CA SER A 4 35.32 -2.86 -5.34
C SER A 4 35.23 -4.05 -6.30
N ILE A 5 34.81 -5.22 -5.79
CA ILE A 5 33.99 -6.18 -6.56
C ILE A 5 32.89 -6.72 -5.64
N LEU A 6 31.95 -5.87 -5.21
CA LEU A 6 30.73 -6.35 -4.54
C LEU A 6 29.59 -5.31 -4.60
N VAL A 7 29.29 -4.75 -5.78
CA VAL A 7 28.12 -3.85 -5.96
C VAL A 7 27.21 -4.28 -7.12
N ILE A 8 27.61 -5.23 -7.96
CA ILE A 8 26.84 -5.57 -9.17
C ILE A 8 25.74 -6.62 -8.90
N ALA A 9 25.77 -7.35 -7.79
CA ALA A 9 24.78 -8.42 -7.51
C ALA A 9 23.42 -7.92 -6.94
N ALA A 10 23.28 -6.65 -6.56
CA ALA A 10 22.03 -6.12 -6.00
C ALA A 10 21.06 -5.54 -7.06
N PHE A 11 21.54 -5.25 -8.28
CA PHE A 11 20.73 -4.60 -9.32
C PHE A 11 20.02 -5.57 -10.28
N MET A 12 20.37 -6.86 -10.27
CA MET A 12 19.69 -7.90 -11.09
C MET A 12 18.61 -8.70 -10.34
N PHE A 13 18.35 -8.43 -9.05
CA PHE A 13 17.38 -9.21 -8.27
C PHE A 13 15.93 -8.72 -8.33
N LEU A 14 15.64 -7.54 -8.90
CA LEU A 14 14.27 -6.97 -8.88
C LEU A 14 13.54 -6.97 -10.22
N HIS A 15 14.22 -7.25 -11.33
CA HIS A 15 13.57 -7.47 -12.63
C HIS A 15 12.98 -8.89 -12.77
N ILE A 16 13.30 -9.81 -11.84
CA ILE A 16 12.89 -11.23 -11.90
C ILE A 16 11.59 -11.52 -11.13
N VAL A 17 11.11 -10.63 -10.25
CA VAL A 17 9.90 -10.93 -9.45
C VAL A 17 8.63 -11.09 -10.31
N HIS A 18 8.57 -10.43 -11.48
CA HIS A 18 7.40 -10.52 -12.37
C HIS A 18 7.50 -11.66 -13.40
N ALA A 19 8.71 -12.15 -13.70
CA ALA A 19 8.93 -13.18 -14.72
C ALA A 19 8.74 -14.62 -14.19
N GLN A 20 8.65 -14.81 -12.87
CA GLN A 20 8.57 -16.15 -12.25
C GLN A 20 7.25 -16.46 -11.54
N ASN A 21 6.20 -15.64 -11.68
CA ASN A 21 4.90 -15.92 -11.05
C ASN A 21 3.76 -16.02 -12.09
N PRO A 22 3.58 -17.18 -12.75
CA PRO A 22 2.62 -17.38 -13.85
C PRO A 22 1.13 -17.29 -13.44
N HIS A 23 0.83 -16.92 -12.19
CA HIS A 23 -0.52 -16.83 -11.66
C HIS A 23 -1.12 -15.42 -11.65
N TRP A 24 -0.38 -14.41 -12.12
CA TRP A 24 -0.86 -13.03 -12.12
C TRP A 24 -1.53 -12.67 -13.44
N LYS A 25 -2.77 -12.21 -13.37
CA LYS A 25 -3.49 -11.69 -14.54
C LYS A 25 -3.11 -10.22 -14.71
N LYS A 26 -2.58 -9.85 -15.87
CA LYS A 26 -2.26 -8.45 -16.24
C LYS A 26 -3.38 -7.87 -17.09
N ARG A 27 -3.82 -6.65 -16.77
CA ARG A 27 -4.75 -5.87 -17.61
C ARG A 27 -4.23 -4.45 -17.77
N ALA A 28 -4.22 -3.94 -19.00
CA ALA A 28 -3.83 -2.56 -19.30
C ALA A 28 -5.02 -1.78 -19.84
N HIS A 29 -5.23 -0.57 -19.35
CA HIS A 29 -6.27 0.35 -19.82
C HIS A 29 -5.71 1.77 -19.80
N GLY A 30 -5.49 2.35 -20.98
CA GLY A 30 -4.87 3.67 -21.11
C GLY A 30 -3.52 3.74 -20.37
N THR A 31 -3.41 4.67 -19.43
CA THR A 31 -2.21 4.94 -18.61
C THR A 31 -2.14 4.09 -17.33
N THR A 32 -2.94 3.03 -17.22
CA THR A 32 -2.97 2.17 -16.02
C THR A 32 -2.72 0.71 -16.37
N VAL A 33 -1.84 0.06 -15.60
CA VAL A 33 -1.58 -1.39 -15.67
C VAL A 33 -1.90 -2.02 -14.32
N ASN A 34 -2.82 -2.97 -14.32
CA ASN A 34 -3.27 -3.69 -13.13
C ASN A 34 -2.79 -5.14 -13.15
N TYR A 35 -2.36 -5.61 -11.99
CA TYR A 35 -1.96 -7.01 -11.74
C TYR A 35 -2.91 -7.61 -10.71
N TYR A 36 -3.44 -8.79 -11.00
CA TYR A 36 -4.42 -9.47 -10.14
C TYR A 36 -3.91 -10.86 -9.75
N HIS A 37 -4.30 -11.31 -8.55
CA HIS A 37 -4.27 -12.72 -8.18
C HIS A 37 -5.16 -13.55 -9.13
N SER A 38 -4.96 -14.87 -9.14
CA SER A 38 -5.76 -15.80 -9.94
C SER A 38 -7.26 -15.73 -9.61
N ASP A 39 -7.58 -15.49 -8.34
CA ASP A 39 -8.93 -15.27 -7.79
C ASP A 39 -9.56 -13.90 -8.13
N GLY A 40 -8.85 -13.05 -8.86
CA GLY A 40 -9.34 -11.76 -9.34
C GLY A 40 -9.10 -10.58 -8.40
N LYS A 41 -8.44 -10.77 -7.24
CA LYS A 41 -8.09 -9.65 -6.34
C LYS A 41 -6.94 -8.82 -6.89
N LEU A 42 -7.06 -7.50 -6.87
CA LEU A 42 -6.04 -6.57 -7.38
C LEU A 42 -4.80 -6.57 -6.48
N MET A 43 -3.65 -6.99 -6.99
CA MET A 43 -2.38 -6.97 -6.27
C MET A 43 -1.71 -5.61 -6.37
N GLU A 44 -1.57 -5.11 -7.59
CA GLU A 44 -0.87 -3.87 -7.88
C GLU A 44 -1.57 -3.09 -8.98
N SER A 45 -1.55 -1.77 -8.86
CA SER A 45 -1.99 -0.84 -9.91
C SER A 45 -0.87 0.15 -10.18
N TRP A 46 -0.47 0.26 -11.45
CA TRP A 46 0.65 1.06 -11.91
C TRP A 46 0.15 2.14 -12.85
N ASN A 47 0.52 3.39 -12.58
CA ASN A 47 0.40 4.49 -13.51
C ASN A 47 1.62 4.49 -14.44
N VAL A 48 1.36 4.53 -15.74
CA VAL A 48 2.37 4.50 -16.79
C VAL A 48 2.14 5.60 -17.83
N ASP A 49 3.21 6.06 -18.47
CA ASP A 49 3.13 6.95 -19.63
C ASP A 49 2.73 6.19 -20.91
N LYS A 50 2.65 6.93 -22.03
CA LYS A 50 2.33 6.36 -23.36
C LYS A 50 3.31 5.29 -23.85
N ASN A 51 4.51 5.23 -23.26
CA ASN A 51 5.56 4.26 -23.58
C ASN A 51 5.60 3.10 -22.56
N GLY A 52 4.67 3.05 -21.60
CA GLY A 52 4.62 2.03 -20.57
C GLY A 52 5.60 2.23 -19.40
N LYS A 53 6.27 3.38 -19.31
CA LYS A 53 7.17 3.69 -18.19
C LYS A 53 6.38 4.22 -17.00
N LEU A 54 6.75 3.81 -15.78
CA LEU A 54 6.09 4.29 -14.56
C LEU A 54 6.12 5.81 -14.45
N LEU A 55 4.96 6.39 -14.09
CA LEU A 55 4.77 7.83 -13.93
C LEU A 55 4.09 8.10 -12.59
N ASN A 56 4.61 9.05 -11.81
CA ASN A 56 3.92 9.51 -10.61
C ASN A 56 2.62 10.21 -11.01
N SER A 57 1.51 9.77 -10.43
CA SER A 57 0.22 10.45 -10.57
C SER A 57 0.18 11.75 -9.76
N ASN A 58 -0.86 12.55 -9.99
CA ASN A 58 -1.17 13.74 -9.19
C ASN A 58 -1.50 13.41 -7.71
N LEU A 59 -1.55 12.12 -7.36
CA LEU A 59 -1.69 11.64 -5.99
C LEU A 59 -0.35 11.35 -5.31
N GLY A 60 0.80 11.60 -5.97
CA GLY A 60 2.13 11.52 -5.34
C GLY A 60 2.86 10.17 -5.47
N PHE A 61 2.26 9.19 -6.15
CA PHE A 61 2.85 7.86 -6.36
C PHE A 61 2.55 7.30 -7.75
N ALA A 62 3.37 6.37 -8.20
CA ALA A 62 3.19 5.65 -9.47
C ALA A 62 2.56 4.27 -9.26
N ILE A 63 2.83 3.59 -8.15
CA ILE A 63 2.36 2.23 -7.86
C ILE A 63 1.57 2.20 -6.56
N ILE A 64 0.44 1.50 -6.56
CA ILE A 64 -0.26 1.04 -5.35
C ILE A 64 -0.14 -0.47 -5.25
N LYS A 65 0.21 -0.98 -4.06
CA LYS A 65 0.20 -2.42 -3.75
C LYS A 65 -0.79 -2.74 -2.65
N TYR A 66 -1.55 -3.82 -2.82
CA TYR A 66 -2.55 -4.29 -1.87
C TYR A 66 -2.16 -5.62 -1.22
N LYS A 67 -2.59 -5.81 0.03
CA LYS A 67 -2.62 -7.11 0.71
C LYS A 67 -4.01 -7.34 1.27
N TYR A 68 -4.42 -8.59 1.31
CA TYR A 68 -5.76 -9.01 1.73
C TYR A 68 -5.70 -10.01 2.89
N ASP A 69 -6.76 -10.06 3.70
CA ASP A 69 -7.01 -11.19 4.61
C ASP A 69 -7.71 -12.35 3.89
N LYS A 70 -7.95 -13.45 4.60
CA LYS A 70 -8.64 -14.65 4.07
C LYS A 70 -10.08 -14.38 3.62
N LYS A 71 -10.72 -13.34 4.15
CA LYS A 71 -12.09 -12.93 3.79
C LYS A 71 -12.11 -11.97 2.60
N GLY A 72 -10.95 -11.57 2.09
CA GLY A 72 -10.84 -10.64 0.97
C GLY A 72 -10.85 -9.17 1.37
N ASN A 73 -10.73 -8.84 2.66
CA ASN A 73 -10.61 -7.45 3.08
C ASN A 73 -9.18 -6.93 2.89
N ILE A 74 -9.00 -5.69 2.45
CA ILE A 74 -7.67 -5.07 2.30
C ILE A 74 -7.07 -4.86 3.68
N THR A 75 -5.93 -5.49 3.98
CA THR A 75 -5.19 -5.31 5.26
C THR A 75 -4.06 -4.31 5.15
N LYS A 76 -3.53 -4.08 3.94
CA LYS A 76 -2.46 -3.12 3.68
C LYS A 76 -2.59 -2.51 2.28
N GLN A 77 -2.33 -1.21 2.20
CA GLN A 77 -2.11 -0.48 0.96
C GLN A 77 -0.75 0.23 1.05
N SER A 78 0.12 0.10 0.05
CA SER A 78 1.45 0.72 0.02
C SER A 78 1.64 1.53 -1.26
N HIS A 79 2.21 2.73 -1.14
CA HIS A 79 2.45 3.65 -2.24
C HIS A 79 3.93 3.72 -2.60
N LEU A 80 4.25 3.60 -3.88
CA LEU A 80 5.62 3.72 -4.38
C LEU A 80 5.71 4.73 -5.53
N ASP A 81 6.83 5.45 -5.62
CA ASP A 81 7.12 6.34 -6.74
C ASP A 81 7.46 5.57 -8.02
N SER A 82 7.72 6.31 -9.11
CA SER A 82 8.13 5.77 -10.41
C SER A 82 9.48 5.05 -10.39
N LEU A 83 10.29 5.27 -9.35
CA LEU A 83 11.54 4.56 -9.09
C LEU A 83 11.35 3.36 -8.15
N ARG A 84 10.10 3.04 -7.78
CA ARG A 84 9.70 1.95 -6.87
C ARG A 84 10.12 2.15 -5.41
N ASN A 85 10.45 3.37 -4.99
CA ASN A 85 10.73 3.70 -3.59
C ASN A 85 9.44 4.07 -2.85
N PRO A 86 9.38 3.93 -1.50
CA PRO A 86 8.24 4.43 -0.72
C PRO A 86 7.94 5.89 -1.03
N SER A 87 6.72 6.16 -1.50
CA SER A 87 6.22 7.51 -1.70
C SER A 87 5.00 7.77 -0.84
N VAL A 88 4.67 9.03 -0.66
CA VAL A 88 3.49 9.46 0.08
C VAL A 88 2.41 9.92 -0.87
N ASP A 89 1.18 9.78 -0.43
CA ASP A 89 0.07 10.47 -1.07
C ASP A 89 -0.02 11.93 -0.65
N ASN A 90 -1.06 12.62 -1.13
CA ASN A 90 -1.35 14.02 -0.80
C ASN A 90 -1.64 14.26 0.69
N LEU A 91 -1.87 13.21 1.48
CA LEU A 91 -2.02 13.28 2.94
C LEU A 91 -0.69 13.00 3.68
N GLY A 92 0.40 12.81 2.94
CA GLY A 92 1.71 12.44 3.50
C GLY A 92 1.81 10.95 3.86
N VAL A 93 0.84 10.12 3.47
CA VAL A 93 0.76 8.70 3.86
C VAL A 93 1.40 7.81 2.79
N SER A 94 2.38 7.01 3.20
CA SER A 94 3.01 6.00 2.35
C SER A 94 2.36 4.64 2.47
N ILE A 95 1.90 4.28 3.68
CA ILE A 95 1.29 2.98 3.95
C ILE A 95 0.02 3.18 4.77
N TYR A 96 -1.05 2.51 4.35
CA TYR A 96 -2.24 2.30 5.15
C TYR A 96 -2.28 0.85 5.64
N LYS A 97 -2.68 0.66 6.90
CA LYS A 97 -2.99 -0.66 7.47
C LYS A 97 -4.41 -0.69 8.01
N PHE A 98 -5.12 -1.79 7.79
CA PHE A 98 -6.50 -1.96 8.23
C PHE A 98 -6.69 -3.27 9.00
N LYS A 99 -7.66 -3.30 9.92
CA LYS A 99 -8.13 -4.53 10.58
C LYS A 99 -9.65 -4.52 10.65
N TYR A 100 -10.22 -5.73 10.69
CA TYR A 100 -11.65 -5.97 10.64
C TYR A 100 -12.07 -6.92 11.77
N ASP A 101 -13.30 -6.80 12.22
CA ASP A 101 -13.90 -7.77 13.14
C ASP A 101 -14.44 -9.01 12.41
N LYS A 102 -15.05 -9.94 13.16
CA LYS A 102 -15.62 -11.17 12.61
C LYS A 102 -16.78 -10.92 11.63
N ASN A 103 -17.44 -9.77 11.71
CA ASN A 103 -18.57 -9.37 10.87
C ASN A 103 -18.12 -8.54 9.64
N ASN A 104 -16.81 -8.46 9.36
CA ASN A 104 -16.21 -7.63 8.31
C ASN A 104 -16.36 -6.12 8.52
N ASN A 105 -16.66 -5.66 9.75
CA ASN A 105 -16.63 -4.24 10.04
C ASN A 105 -15.18 -3.80 10.27
N LYS A 106 -14.77 -2.66 9.70
CA LYS A 106 -13.43 -2.10 9.90
C LYS A 106 -13.30 -1.62 11.35
N ILE A 107 -12.35 -2.14 12.10
CA ILE A 107 -12.09 -1.80 13.52
C ILE A 107 -10.74 -1.10 13.73
N TYR A 108 -9.92 -0.98 12.68
CA TYR A 108 -8.63 -0.32 12.72
C TYR A 108 -8.29 0.26 11.35
N GLN A 109 -7.75 1.48 11.35
CA GLN A 109 -7.03 2.07 10.23
C GLN A 109 -5.83 2.82 10.81
N GLY A 110 -4.64 2.65 10.23
CA GLY A 110 -3.45 3.40 10.62
C GLY A 110 -2.70 3.96 9.41
N HIS A 111 -2.09 5.11 9.60
CA HIS A 111 -1.41 5.92 8.59
C HIS A 111 0.08 6.01 8.89
N PHE A 112 0.91 5.63 7.93
CA PHE A 112 2.36 5.55 8.12
C PHE A 112 3.10 6.33 7.04
N GLY A 113 4.13 7.07 7.43
CA GLY A 113 4.98 7.86 6.54
C GLY A 113 5.98 7.00 5.75
N LYS A 114 6.85 7.64 4.95
CA LYS A 114 7.89 6.95 4.15
C LYS A 114 8.88 6.16 5.01
N ASP A 115 9.13 6.61 6.22
CA ASP A 115 9.99 5.96 7.21
C ASP A 115 9.33 4.75 7.89
N GLY A 116 8.08 4.43 7.53
CA GLY A 116 7.30 3.34 8.10
C GLY A 116 6.79 3.62 9.51
N LYS A 117 6.95 4.84 10.03
CA LYS A 117 6.44 5.24 11.35
C LYS A 117 5.03 5.77 11.24
N LEU A 118 4.27 5.64 12.33
CA LEU A 118 2.95 6.28 12.46
C LEU A 118 3.12 7.79 12.31
N MET A 119 2.30 8.39 11.46
CA MET A 119 2.38 9.83 11.23
C MET A 119 1.84 10.61 12.41
N GLN A 120 2.50 11.70 12.80
CA GLN A 120 2.01 12.69 13.76
C GLN A 120 1.39 13.88 13.01
N THR A 121 0.29 14.43 13.51
CA THR A 121 -0.21 15.75 13.08
C THR A 121 0.33 16.85 14.00
N ASN A 122 0.35 18.09 13.50
CA ASN A 122 0.89 19.28 14.16
C ASN A 122 0.27 19.62 15.52
N ASN A 123 -0.78 18.89 15.96
CA ASN A 123 -1.44 19.06 17.26
C ASN A 123 -1.19 17.88 18.23
N ASN A 124 -0.08 17.14 18.09
CA ASN A 124 0.22 15.92 18.87
C ASN A 124 -0.83 14.80 18.74
N ILE A 125 -1.72 14.88 17.74
CA ILE A 125 -2.60 13.77 17.38
C ILE A 125 -1.82 12.94 16.38
N LEU A 126 -1.34 11.76 16.78
CA LEU A 126 -0.92 10.74 15.81
C LEU A 126 -2.06 10.53 14.82
N HIS A 127 -1.81 10.76 13.54
CA HIS A 127 -2.76 10.37 12.50
C HIS A 127 -2.90 8.84 12.54
N THR A 128 -4.11 8.33 12.44
CA THR A 128 -5.02 8.15 13.59
C THR A 128 -5.25 6.65 13.66
N GLU A 129 -4.99 5.97 14.78
CA GLU A 129 -5.55 4.64 14.96
C GLU A 129 -7.05 4.80 15.23
N TRP A 130 -7.88 4.64 14.19
CA TRP A 130 -9.32 4.67 14.34
C TRP A 130 -9.81 3.32 14.82
N PHE A 131 -10.40 3.29 16.02
CA PHE A 131 -11.08 2.10 16.52
C PHE A 131 -12.58 2.31 16.44
N TRP A 132 -13.24 1.49 15.63
CA TRP A 132 -14.68 1.43 15.59
C TRP A 132 -15.18 0.28 16.45
N LYS A 133 -16.29 0.51 17.16
CA LYS A 133 -17.04 -0.52 17.87
C LYS A 133 -18.45 -0.58 17.30
N TYR A 134 -18.89 -1.78 16.95
CA TYR A 134 -20.21 -2.02 16.38
C TYR A 134 -21.06 -2.87 17.35
N SER A 135 -22.38 -2.69 17.32
CA SER A 135 -23.33 -3.62 17.96
C SER A 135 -23.53 -4.91 17.15
N LYS A 136 -24.27 -5.87 17.73
CA LYS A 136 -24.61 -7.14 17.07
C LYS A 136 -25.37 -6.95 15.75
N ASP A 137 -26.08 -5.83 15.59
CA ASP A 137 -26.80 -5.41 14.37
C ASP A 137 -25.94 -4.53 13.43
N ASN A 138 -24.60 -4.52 13.60
CA ASN A 138 -23.64 -3.75 12.80
C ASN A 138 -23.82 -2.22 12.81
N LYS A 139 -24.56 -1.66 13.79
CA LYS A 139 -24.61 -0.22 13.98
C LYS A 139 -23.36 0.29 14.71
N LEU A 140 -22.78 1.39 14.24
CA LEU A 140 -21.63 2.02 14.86
C LEU A 140 -22.02 2.56 16.25
N LYS A 141 -21.33 2.11 17.30
CA LYS A 141 -21.57 2.54 18.68
C LYS A 141 -20.58 3.56 19.20
N LYS A 142 -19.31 3.48 18.79
CA LYS A 142 -18.28 4.41 19.26
C LYS A 142 -17.05 4.41 18.35
N THR A 143 -16.43 5.57 18.20
CA THR A 143 -15.09 5.73 17.67
C THR A 143 -14.13 6.10 18.79
N LYS A 144 -12.90 5.58 18.74
CA LYS A 144 -11.79 6.02 19.61
C LYS A 144 -10.55 6.22 18.77
N THR A 145 -9.89 7.36 18.96
CA THR A 145 -8.53 7.62 18.49
C THR A 145 -7.56 7.26 19.63
N LYS A 146 -6.52 6.48 19.33
CA LYS A 146 -5.44 6.23 20.31
C LYS A 146 -4.19 7.00 19.91
N ASN A 147 -3.78 7.92 20.76
CA ASN A 147 -2.46 8.55 20.72
C ASN A 147 -1.52 7.67 21.57
N LYS A 148 -0.44 7.15 20.98
CA LYS A 148 0.57 6.40 21.71
C LYS A 148 1.82 7.29 21.81
N PHE A 149 2.02 7.89 22.98
CA PHE A 149 3.22 8.66 23.30
C PHE A 149 4.46 7.77 23.34
#